data_AF-A0ABD4XK06-F1
#
_entry.id   AF-A0ABD4XK06-F1
#
_cell.length_a   1.000
_cell.length_b   1.000
_cell.length_c   1.000
_cell.angle_alpha   90.00
_cell.angle_beta   90.00
_cell.angle_gamma   90.00
#
_symmetry.space_group_name_H-M   'P 1'
#
loop_
_entity.id
_entity.type
_entity.pdbx_description
1 polymer ?
#
loop_
_entity_poly.entity_id
_entity_poly.type
_entity_poly.pdbx_seq_one_letter_code
_entity_poly.pdbx_strand_id
1 'polypeptide(L)'
;MFKRLVAGATVAMLATTVVSAVPALSADAASKKVDLKELNVQFVPSSQADTIQAKAKPLEKLLKKQLGIPVHVTISTDYNTVVEAMGSGKVDMGFLPPDPYVQAHKQYGAKVILQSQRYGINDKKNDGSNTDKLVDYYRALVVVKKDSGIKNVKDLKGKKIAVQNPTSDAGYIFPVVDLNKKGMNVIKNSKLVTVKGHDQGVISVVNGDTDAAFIFDDARNLVKKDNPDVFKDTRVLKYTAKIPNDTITLRKGISKADAKTIQNAMIKVSKTEKGKKVLNDVYSWAGVTKSKDSNFDTVRKYQNKVEDIK
;
A
#
# COMPACT_ATOMS: atom_id res chain seq x y z
N MET A 1 -1.55 61.06 -78.47
CA MET A 1 -2.18 59.77 -78.11
C MET A 1 -2.40 59.74 -76.61
N PHE A 2 -3.63 59.42 -76.21
CA PHE A 2 -4.11 58.91 -74.92
C PHE A 2 -3.59 59.53 -73.60
N LYS A 3 -4.43 60.39 -72.99
CA LYS A 3 -5.19 60.17 -71.72
C LYS A 3 -4.31 60.28 -70.46
N ARG A 4 -4.36 61.41 -69.74
CA ARG A 4 -5.36 61.87 -68.74
C ARG A 4 -5.32 61.11 -67.40
N LEU A 5 -5.49 61.92 -66.34
CA LEU A 5 -5.93 61.65 -64.96
C LEU A 5 -4.85 61.22 -63.95
N VAL A 6 -4.88 61.65 -62.68
CA VAL A 6 -5.54 62.74 -61.92
C VAL A 6 -4.99 62.67 -60.49
N ALA A 7 -4.96 63.83 -59.83
CA ALA A 7 -4.90 64.12 -58.39
C ALA A 7 -4.61 62.99 -57.38
N GLY A 8 -3.52 63.17 -56.64
CA GLY A 8 -3.36 62.61 -55.31
C GLY A 8 -4.15 63.41 -54.29
N ALA A 9 -5.01 62.72 -53.52
CA ALA A 9 -5.57 63.20 -52.27
C ALA A 9 -5.30 62.12 -51.21
N THR A 10 -4.42 62.44 -50.28
CA THR A 10 -4.06 61.62 -49.12
C THR A 10 -5.24 61.61 -48.14
N VAL A 11 -5.86 60.45 -47.93
CA VAL A 11 -6.79 60.21 -46.82
C VAL A 11 -6.12 59.22 -45.88
N ALA A 12 -5.73 59.69 -44.70
CA ALA A 12 -5.25 58.86 -43.61
C ALA A 12 -6.43 58.12 -42.97
N MET A 13 -6.50 56.79 -43.13
CA MET A 13 -7.39 55.94 -42.34
C MET A 13 -6.68 55.56 -41.03
N LEU A 14 -7.22 56.04 -39.90
CA LEU A 14 -6.94 55.49 -38.58
C LEU A 14 -7.54 54.07 -38.50
N ALA A 15 -6.67 53.06 -38.47
CA ALA A 15 -7.07 51.71 -38.10
C ALA A 15 -7.23 51.62 -36.58
N THR A 16 -8.47 51.62 -36.10
CA THR A 16 -8.80 51.27 -34.72
C THR A 16 -8.68 49.76 -34.53
N THR A 17 -7.59 49.31 -33.90
CA THR A 17 -7.45 47.95 -33.42
C THR A 17 -8.37 47.73 -32.23
N VAL A 18 -9.47 46.99 -32.45
CA VAL A 18 -10.31 46.49 -31.37
C VAL A 18 -9.54 45.36 -30.68
N VAL A 19 -8.87 45.67 -29.57
CA VAL A 19 -8.33 44.66 -28.66
C VAL A 19 -9.53 44.03 -27.94
N SER A 20 -9.95 42.86 -28.41
CA SER A 20 -10.86 41.99 -27.67
C SER A 20 -10.15 41.57 -26.38
N ALA A 21 -10.51 42.21 -25.28
CA ALA A 21 -10.10 41.84 -23.94
C ALA A 21 -10.63 40.43 -23.64
N VAL A 22 -9.77 39.43 -23.80
CA VAL A 22 -9.98 38.10 -23.26
C VAL A 22 -10.10 38.25 -21.74
N PRO A 23 -11.15 37.75 -21.07
CA PRO A 23 -11.15 37.69 -19.62
C PRO A 23 -10.01 36.76 -19.22
N ALA A 24 -8.95 37.34 -18.66
CA ALA A 24 -7.93 36.59 -17.97
C ALA A 24 -8.59 35.94 -16.76
N LEU A 25 -8.98 34.67 -16.89
CA LEU A 25 -9.25 33.82 -15.73
C LEU A 25 -7.93 33.68 -14.97
N SER A 26 -7.74 34.51 -13.94
CA SER A 26 -6.69 34.30 -12.94
C SER A 26 -7.25 34.45 -11.54
N ALA A 27 -6.87 33.48 -10.70
CA ALA A 27 -7.06 33.37 -9.26
C ALA A 27 -8.53 33.33 -8.81
N ASP A 28 -9.06 32.28 -8.18
CA ASP A 28 -8.51 31.54 -7.06
C ASP A 28 -9.43 30.32 -6.87
N ALA A 29 -9.00 29.12 -7.25
CA ALA A 29 -9.68 27.92 -6.79
C ALA A 29 -9.30 27.77 -5.31
N ALA A 30 -9.97 28.54 -4.44
CA ALA A 30 -9.87 28.40 -3.00
C ALA A 30 -9.90 26.92 -2.70
N SER A 31 -8.75 26.38 -2.28
CA SER A 31 -8.58 24.95 -2.08
C SER A 31 -9.63 24.53 -1.07
N LYS A 32 -10.68 23.87 -1.53
CA LYS A 32 -11.82 23.49 -0.68
C LYS A 32 -11.26 22.78 0.56
N LYS A 33 -11.34 23.45 1.70
CA LYS A 33 -10.86 22.90 2.97
C LYS A 33 -11.72 21.68 3.29
N VAL A 34 -11.08 20.64 3.82
CA VAL A 34 -11.78 19.45 4.31
C VAL A 34 -12.63 19.86 5.50
N ASP A 35 -13.89 19.41 5.55
CA ASP A 35 -14.82 19.66 6.65
C ASP A 35 -14.61 18.68 7.84
N LEU A 36 -13.34 18.42 8.15
CA LEU A 36 -12.91 17.64 9.30
C LEU A 36 -12.08 18.55 10.21
N LYS A 37 -12.30 18.48 11.52
CA LYS A 37 -11.50 19.24 12.49
C LYS A 37 -10.04 18.80 12.50
N GLU A 38 -9.81 17.52 12.27
CA GLU A 38 -8.51 16.87 12.19
C GLU A 38 -8.63 15.58 11.37
N LEU A 39 -7.50 15.01 10.95
CA LEU A 39 -7.45 13.72 10.26
C LEU A 39 -6.60 12.73 11.06
N ASN A 40 -7.25 11.74 11.67
CA ASN A 40 -6.60 10.67 12.40
C ASN A 40 -6.21 9.52 11.44
N VAL A 41 -4.90 9.30 11.30
CA VAL A 41 -4.31 8.34 10.37
C VAL A 41 -3.66 7.20 11.16
N GLN A 42 -3.93 5.96 10.76
CA GLN A 42 -3.33 4.81 11.41
C GLN A 42 -2.74 3.80 10.43
N PHE A 43 -1.53 3.34 10.76
CA PHE A 43 -0.78 2.31 10.06
C PHE A 43 -0.88 0.98 10.82
N VAL A 44 -0.93 -0.14 10.10
CA VAL A 44 -0.79 -1.47 10.69
C VAL A 44 0.68 -1.80 11.04
N PRO A 45 0.96 -2.64 12.04
CA PRO A 45 2.32 -3.03 12.40
C PRO A 45 2.90 -4.15 11.49
N SER A 46 3.17 -3.85 10.22
CA SER A 46 3.72 -4.85 9.26
C SER A 46 5.20 -5.18 9.46
N SER A 47 5.89 -4.39 10.27
CA SER A 47 7.26 -4.57 10.79
C SER A 47 7.34 -3.94 12.18
N GLN A 48 8.52 -3.86 12.78
CA GLN A 48 8.72 -3.20 14.08
C GLN A 48 8.07 -1.79 14.14
N ALA A 49 7.21 -1.60 15.15
CA ALA A 49 6.35 -0.42 15.25
C ALA A 49 7.12 0.90 15.39
N ASP A 50 8.19 0.93 16.18
CA ASP A 50 9.01 2.14 16.38
C ASP A 50 9.68 2.57 15.06
N THR A 51 10.10 1.59 14.26
CA THR A 51 10.65 1.83 12.93
C THR A 51 9.60 2.46 12.02
N ILE A 52 8.36 1.94 12.01
CA ILE A 52 7.27 2.50 11.21
C ILE A 52 6.90 3.91 11.70
N GLN A 53 6.73 4.12 13.00
CA GLN A 53 6.33 5.41 13.56
C GLN A 53 7.32 6.52 13.22
N ALA A 54 8.62 6.27 13.38
CA ALA A 54 9.66 7.23 13.02
C ALA A 54 9.62 7.58 11.53
N LYS A 55 9.43 6.57 10.67
CA LYS A 55 9.37 6.73 9.21
C LYS A 55 8.08 7.37 8.70
N ALA A 56 6.96 7.15 9.40
CA ALA A 56 5.64 7.66 9.01
C ALA A 56 5.39 9.10 9.49
N LYS A 57 6.03 9.55 10.57
CA LYS A 57 5.86 10.90 11.14
C LYS A 57 5.99 12.05 10.13
N PRO A 58 6.91 12.03 9.14
CA PRO A 58 6.97 13.10 8.15
C PRO A 58 5.72 13.20 7.25
N LEU A 59 4.94 12.12 7.10
CA LEU A 59 3.66 12.13 6.37
C LEU A 59 2.66 13.11 6.99
N GLU A 60 2.66 13.20 8.32
CA GLU A 60 1.79 14.08 9.09
C GLU A 60 1.94 15.54 8.64
N LYS A 61 3.19 16.02 8.58
CA LYS A 61 3.52 17.39 8.14
C LYS A 61 3.14 17.61 6.67
N LEU A 62 3.37 16.62 5.82
CA LEU A 62 3.06 16.72 4.38
C LEU A 62 1.55 16.83 4.16
N LEU A 63 0.75 16.01 4.83
CA LEU A 63 -0.70 16.04 4.72
C LEU A 63 -1.31 17.26 5.39
N LYS A 64 -0.84 17.65 6.59
CA LYS A 64 -1.25 18.89 7.26
C LYS A 64 -1.08 20.09 6.34
N LYS A 65 0.05 20.19 5.64
CA LYS A 65 0.29 21.27 4.66
C LYS A 65 -0.68 21.23 3.48
N GLN A 66 -1.02 20.05 2.97
CA GLN A 66 -1.92 19.91 1.81
C GLN A 66 -3.40 20.12 2.15
N LEU A 67 -3.81 19.74 3.37
CA LEU A 67 -5.21 19.73 3.79
C LEU A 67 -5.60 20.98 4.59
N GLY A 68 -4.64 21.64 5.23
CA GLY A 68 -4.88 22.81 6.07
C GLY A 68 -5.55 22.51 7.41
N ILE A 69 -5.57 21.23 7.83
CA ILE A 69 -6.10 20.76 9.11
C ILE A 69 -5.02 19.96 9.86
N PRO A 70 -5.11 19.83 11.20
CA PRO A 70 -4.31 18.88 11.95
C PRO A 70 -4.40 17.47 11.38
N VAL A 71 -3.27 16.77 11.36
CA VAL A 71 -3.17 15.36 10.99
C VAL A 71 -2.43 14.68 12.11
N HIS A 72 -2.84 13.48 12.49
CA HIS A 72 -2.20 12.69 13.53
C HIS A 72 -1.89 11.31 12.98
N VAL A 73 -0.60 10.94 12.93
CA VAL A 73 -0.17 9.65 12.42
C VAL A 73 0.26 8.74 13.56
N THR A 74 -0.42 7.59 13.69
CA THR A 74 -0.12 6.56 14.70
C THR A 74 0.07 5.18 14.08
N ILE A 75 0.75 4.30 14.79
CA ILE A 75 0.86 2.88 14.44
C ILE A 75 0.02 2.08 15.44
N SER A 76 -0.79 1.15 14.93
CA SER A 76 -1.56 0.25 15.76
C SER A 76 -0.72 -0.87 16.35
N THR A 77 -1.18 -1.44 17.46
CA THR A 77 -0.59 -2.64 18.04
C THR A 77 -0.95 -3.93 17.28
N ASP A 78 -2.06 -3.93 16.55
CA ASP A 78 -2.58 -5.06 15.77
C ASP A 78 -3.41 -4.62 14.55
N TYR A 79 -3.59 -5.52 13.58
CA TYR A 79 -4.31 -5.26 12.34
C TYR A 79 -5.82 -5.04 12.62
N ASN A 80 -6.41 -5.87 13.48
CA ASN A 80 -7.85 -5.81 13.78
C ASN A 80 -8.20 -4.55 14.59
N THR A 81 -7.29 -4.06 15.41
CA THR A 81 -7.49 -2.80 16.16
C THR A 81 -7.71 -1.61 15.23
N VAL A 82 -7.07 -1.56 14.06
CA VAL A 82 -7.32 -0.47 13.07
C VAL A 82 -8.72 -0.57 12.50
N VAL A 83 -9.19 -1.79 12.19
CA VAL A 83 -10.53 -2.05 11.66
C VAL A 83 -11.59 -1.54 12.63
N GLU A 84 -11.47 -1.90 13.91
CA GLU A 84 -12.36 -1.47 14.99
C GLU A 84 -12.28 0.05 15.26
N ALA A 85 -11.07 0.62 15.21
CA ALA A 85 -10.87 2.06 15.39
C ALA A 85 -11.51 2.87 14.25
N MET A 86 -11.47 2.35 13.02
CA MET A 86 -12.19 2.95 11.89
C MET A 86 -13.70 2.81 12.03
N GLY A 87 -14.19 1.66 12.50
CA GLY A 87 -15.62 1.41 12.75
C GLY A 87 -16.20 2.34 13.81
N SER A 88 -15.45 2.59 14.88
CA SER A 88 -15.83 3.48 15.98
C SER A 88 -15.59 4.97 15.69
N GLY A 89 -14.99 5.31 14.55
CA GLY A 89 -14.69 6.71 14.18
C GLY A 89 -13.46 7.32 14.84
N LYS A 90 -12.67 6.54 15.60
CA LYS A 90 -11.39 6.98 16.20
C LYS A 90 -10.28 7.16 15.17
N VAL A 91 -10.35 6.44 14.04
CA VAL A 91 -9.42 6.56 12.91
C VAL A 91 -10.20 6.93 11.66
N ASP A 92 -9.77 8.01 11.00
CA ASP A 92 -10.38 8.51 9.78
C ASP A 92 -9.82 7.82 8.53
N MET A 93 -8.50 7.60 8.51
CA MET A 93 -7.76 7.04 7.38
C MET A 93 -6.84 5.89 7.81
N GLY A 94 -7.10 4.68 7.33
CA GLY A 94 -6.28 3.50 7.57
C GLY A 94 -5.37 3.19 6.38
N PHE A 95 -4.11 2.87 6.66
CA PHE A 95 -3.19 2.22 5.72
C PHE A 95 -3.23 0.71 5.99
N LEU A 96 -4.04 0.00 5.21
CA LEU A 96 -4.46 -1.37 5.50
C LEU A 96 -3.95 -2.33 4.43
N PRO A 97 -3.57 -3.56 4.81
CA PRO A 97 -3.54 -4.67 3.88
C PRO A 97 -4.95 -4.95 3.32
N PRO A 98 -5.03 -5.69 2.20
CA PRO A 98 -6.30 -5.97 1.54
C PRO A 98 -7.37 -6.62 2.42
N ASP A 99 -7.02 -7.60 3.25
CA ASP A 99 -7.97 -8.32 4.09
C ASP A 99 -8.58 -7.43 5.19
N PRO A 100 -7.79 -6.70 6.01
CA PRO A 100 -8.33 -5.71 6.95
C PRO A 100 -9.20 -4.64 6.27
N TYR A 101 -8.87 -4.23 5.05
CA TYR A 101 -9.76 -3.37 4.26
C TYR A 101 -11.12 -4.03 3.99
N VAL A 102 -11.12 -5.27 3.48
CA VAL A 102 -12.34 -6.02 3.19
C VAL A 102 -13.20 -6.18 4.44
N GLN A 103 -12.57 -6.42 5.60
CA GLN A 103 -13.27 -6.49 6.89
C GLN A 103 -13.88 -5.14 7.29
N ALA A 104 -13.10 -4.05 7.25
CA ALA A 104 -13.59 -2.71 7.57
C ALA A 104 -14.73 -2.27 6.62
N HIS A 105 -14.64 -2.64 5.34
CA HIS A 105 -15.70 -2.40 4.38
C HIS A 105 -16.97 -3.18 4.73
N LYS A 106 -16.84 -4.49 4.95
CA LYS A 106 -17.97 -5.39 5.24
C LYS A 106 -18.68 -5.03 6.55
N GLN A 107 -17.93 -4.75 7.60
CA GLN A 107 -18.48 -4.53 8.94
C GLN A 107 -18.94 -3.09 9.17
N TYR A 108 -18.19 -2.11 8.67
CA TYR A 108 -18.38 -0.70 9.01
C TYR A 108 -18.64 0.22 7.82
N GLY A 109 -18.62 -0.31 6.59
CA GLY A 109 -18.82 0.48 5.37
C GLY A 109 -17.67 1.44 5.06
N ALA A 110 -16.45 1.12 5.51
CA ALA A 110 -15.24 1.84 5.12
C ALA A 110 -15.03 1.80 3.59
N LYS A 111 -14.36 2.81 3.04
CA LYS A 111 -14.24 3.00 1.59
C LYS A 111 -12.78 3.14 1.19
N VAL A 112 -12.32 2.27 0.29
CA VAL A 112 -11.01 2.43 -0.34
C VAL A 112 -11.00 3.68 -1.20
N ILE A 113 -9.95 4.49 -1.08
CA ILE A 113 -9.71 5.66 -1.95
C ILE A 113 -8.49 5.47 -2.84
N LEU A 114 -7.45 4.80 -2.35
CA LEU A 114 -6.23 4.55 -3.10
C LEU A 114 -5.73 3.14 -2.83
N GLN A 115 -4.94 2.63 -3.76
CA GLN A 115 -4.16 1.41 -3.62
C GLN A 115 -2.70 1.74 -3.90
N SER A 116 -1.79 1.09 -3.21
CA SER A 116 -0.36 1.30 -3.41
C SER A 116 0.13 0.71 -4.73
N GLN A 117 1.22 1.25 -5.24
CA GLN A 117 2.00 0.68 -6.32
C GLN A 117 3.38 0.34 -5.79
N ARG A 118 3.92 -0.80 -6.23
CA ARG A 118 5.23 -1.31 -5.81
C ARG A 118 5.99 -1.77 -7.05
N TYR A 119 7.31 -1.85 -6.98
CA TYR A 119 8.06 -2.55 -8.01
C TYR A 119 7.91 -4.06 -7.80
N GLY A 120 7.78 -4.82 -8.89
CA GLY A 120 7.75 -6.28 -8.80
C GLY A 120 9.09 -6.83 -8.30
N ILE A 121 9.12 -8.05 -7.76
CA ILE A 121 10.34 -8.69 -7.24
C ILE A 121 10.91 -9.69 -8.26
N ASN A 122 12.24 -9.69 -8.44
CA ASN A 122 12.96 -10.67 -9.25
C ASN A 122 12.99 -12.04 -8.56
N ASP A 123 12.05 -12.92 -8.90
CA ASP A 123 11.93 -14.24 -8.27
C ASP A 123 13.01 -15.25 -8.69
N LYS A 124 13.70 -15.03 -9.82
CA LYS A 124 14.76 -15.92 -10.29
C LYS A 124 16.10 -15.74 -9.58
N LYS A 125 16.34 -14.61 -8.93
CA LYS A 125 17.66 -14.26 -8.38
C LYS A 125 17.83 -14.59 -6.89
N ASN A 126 16.73 -14.75 -6.16
CA ASN A 126 16.73 -14.91 -4.69
C ASN A 126 17.55 -13.84 -3.95
N ASP A 127 17.65 -12.62 -4.48
CA ASP A 127 18.49 -11.53 -3.94
C ASP A 127 17.67 -10.34 -3.39
N GLY A 128 16.34 -10.43 -3.48
CA GLY A 128 15.42 -9.38 -3.04
C GLY A 128 15.36 -8.16 -3.96
N SER A 129 15.99 -8.23 -5.13
CA SER A 129 16.01 -7.10 -6.06
C SER A 129 14.65 -6.87 -6.72
N ASN A 130 14.35 -5.59 -6.94
CA ASN A 130 13.18 -5.17 -7.69
C ASN A 130 13.39 -5.35 -9.20
N THR A 131 12.31 -5.63 -9.91
CA THR A 131 12.16 -5.39 -11.35
C THR A 131 11.98 -3.89 -11.60
N ASP A 132 12.15 -3.46 -12.85
CA ASP A 132 11.86 -2.07 -13.24
C ASP A 132 10.36 -1.80 -13.47
N LYS A 133 9.50 -2.79 -13.21
CA LYS A 133 8.06 -2.72 -13.49
C LYS A 133 7.28 -2.38 -12.23
N LEU A 134 6.50 -1.30 -12.28
CA LEU A 134 5.45 -1.05 -11.30
C LEU A 134 4.31 -2.06 -11.48
N VAL A 135 3.84 -2.58 -10.35
CA VAL A 135 2.76 -3.57 -10.27
C VAL A 135 1.72 -3.14 -9.24
N ASP A 136 0.49 -3.60 -9.46
CA ASP A 136 -0.70 -3.43 -8.61
C ASP A 136 -0.93 -4.60 -7.66
N TYR A 137 0.07 -5.49 -7.54
CA TYR A 137 0.04 -6.66 -6.70
C TYR A 137 1.39 -6.90 -6.01
N TYR A 138 1.36 -7.69 -4.96
CA TYR A 138 2.52 -8.35 -4.38
C TYR A 138 2.22 -9.85 -4.22
N ARG A 139 3.16 -10.61 -3.66
CA ARG A 139 2.93 -12.03 -3.33
C ARG A 139 3.35 -12.31 -1.90
N ALA A 140 2.77 -13.35 -1.33
CA ALA A 140 3.39 -14.00 -0.20
C ALA A 140 4.44 -15.01 -0.69
N LEU A 141 5.38 -15.32 0.18
CA LEU A 141 6.29 -16.43 0.01
C LEU A 141 6.45 -17.22 1.30
N VAL A 142 6.77 -18.49 1.13
CA VAL A 142 7.25 -19.37 2.19
C VAL A 142 8.77 -19.35 2.12
N VAL A 143 9.41 -18.75 3.12
CA VAL A 143 10.87 -18.74 3.25
C VAL A 143 11.32 -19.84 4.19
N VAL A 144 12.45 -20.48 3.88
CA VAL A 144 13.13 -21.48 4.70
C VAL A 144 14.63 -21.21 4.72
N LYS A 145 15.37 -21.81 5.65
CA LYS A 145 16.84 -21.80 5.58
C LYS A 145 17.34 -22.47 4.31
N LYS A 146 18.41 -21.95 3.73
CA LYS A 146 19.01 -22.41 2.46
C LYS A 146 19.41 -23.88 2.53
N ASP A 147 19.99 -24.28 3.65
CA ASP A 147 20.51 -25.61 3.98
C ASP A 147 19.47 -26.56 4.63
N SER A 148 18.24 -26.08 4.87
CA SER A 148 17.18 -26.92 5.42
C SER A 148 16.83 -28.09 4.50
N GLY A 149 16.44 -29.22 5.11
CA GLY A 149 15.90 -30.38 4.41
C GLY A 149 14.52 -30.17 3.76
N ILE A 150 13.92 -28.98 3.88
CA ILE A 150 12.57 -28.66 3.37
C ILE A 150 12.64 -28.31 1.88
N LYS A 151 12.54 -29.32 1.02
CA LYS A 151 12.72 -29.17 -0.43
C LYS A 151 11.40 -28.92 -1.16
N ASN A 152 10.28 -29.35 -0.58
CA ASN A 152 8.96 -29.20 -1.17
C ASN A 152 7.89 -28.86 -0.12
N VAL A 153 6.68 -28.54 -0.58
CA VAL A 153 5.56 -28.11 0.28
C VAL A 153 5.15 -29.18 1.30
N LYS A 154 5.25 -30.48 0.98
CA LYS A 154 4.87 -31.56 1.91
C LYS A 154 5.83 -31.68 3.09
N ASP A 155 7.08 -31.24 2.92
CA ASP A 155 8.11 -31.25 3.97
C ASP A 155 7.80 -30.25 5.09
N LEU A 156 6.78 -29.40 4.93
CA LEU A 156 6.26 -28.51 5.99
C LEU A 156 5.48 -29.27 7.07
N LYS A 157 5.13 -30.54 6.85
CA LYS A 157 4.45 -31.37 7.85
C LYS A 157 5.29 -31.52 9.11
N GLY A 158 4.68 -31.23 10.26
CA GLY A 158 5.31 -31.23 11.57
C GLY A 158 6.26 -30.06 11.85
N LYS A 159 6.47 -29.16 10.88
CA LYS A 159 7.41 -28.03 11.02
C LYS A 159 6.81 -26.86 11.79
N LYS A 160 7.67 -26.08 12.44
CA LYS A 160 7.33 -24.79 13.04
C LYS A 160 7.34 -23.71 11.96
N ILE A 161 6.23 -23.00 11.79
CA ILE A 161 6.08 -21.98 10.77
C ILE A 161 5.75 -20.64 11.43
N ALA A 162 6.62 -19.64 11.28
CA ALA A 162 6.30 -18.28 11.68
C ALA A 162 5.20 -17.71 10.77
N VAL A 163 4.12 -17.23 11.38
CA VAL A 163 2.98 -16.62 10.71
C VAL A 163 2.62 -15.31 11.39
N GLN A 164 1.83 -14.47 10.71
CA GLN A 164 1.37 -13.20 11.30
C GLN A 164 -0.05 -13.35 11.86
N ASN A 165 -0.76 -12.22 12.06
CA ASN A 165 -2.18 -12.24 12.42
C ASN A 165 -2.99 -13.06 11.38
N PRO A 166 -4.01 -13.84 11.79
CA PRO A 166 -4.94 -14.51 10.89
C PRO A 166 -5.54 -13.64 9.77
N THR A 167 -5.61 -12.32 9.96
CA THR A 167 -6.10 -11.35 8.98
C THR A 167 -4.99 -10.80 8.06
N SER A 168 -3.77 -11.34 8.14
CA SER A 168 -2.67 -10.98 7.23
C SER A 168 -2.78 -11.75 5.92
N ASP A 169 -2.94 -11.03 4.81
CA ASP A 169 -2.98 -11.62 3.47
C ASP A 169 -1.74 -12.47 3.18
N ALA A 170 -0.54 -11.90 3.30
CA ALA A 170 0.70 -12.62 3.03
C ALA A 170 1.27 -13.38 4.22
N GLY A 171 0.92 -12.98 5.43
CA GLY A 171 1.41 -13.60 6.66
C GLY A 171 0.61 -14.84 7.08
N TYR A 172 -0.56 -15.07 6.48
CA TYR A 172 -1.45 -16.14 6.89
C TYR A 172 -2.35 -16.63 5.74
N ILE A 173 -3.25 -15.79 5.24
CA ILE A 173 -4.40 -16.23 4.42
C ILE A 173 -3.98 -16.87 3.10
N PHE A 174 -3.20 -16.17 2.28
CA PHE A 174 -2.81 -16.66 0.97
C PHE A 174 -1.90 -17.90 1.05
N PRO A 175 -0.86 -17.93 1.91
CA PRO A 175 -0.07 -19.14 2.11
C PRO A 175 -0.90 -20.34 2.56
N VAL A 176 -1.79 -20.19 3.56
CA VAL A 176 -2.63 -21.30 4.05
C VAL A 176 -3.48 -21.86 2.91
N VAL A 177 -4.18 -20.99 2.18
CA VAL A 177 -5.09 -21.41 1.10
C VAL A 177 -4.32 -22.07 -0.05
N ASP A 178 -3.19 -21.50 -0.47
CA ASP A 178 -2.43 -22.03 -1.61
C ASP A 178 -1.68 -23.32 -1.28
N LEU A 179 -1.18 -23.47 -0.05
CA LEU A 179 -0.57 -24.73 0.40
C LEU A 179 -1.64 -25.82 0.55
N ASN A 180 -2.84 -25.48 1.02
CA ASN A 180 -3.95 -26.44 1.11
C ASN A 180 -4.38 -26.96 -0.28
N LYS A 181 -4.45 -26.09 -1.29
CA LYS A 181 -4.68 -26.50 -2.71
C LYS A 181 -3.61 -27.46 -3.24
N LYS A 182 -2.43 -27.50 -2.61
CA LYS A 182 -1.34 -28.43 -2.94
C LYS A 182 -1.33 -29.68 -2.03
N GLY A 183 -2.41 -29.91 -1.30
CA GLY A 183 -2.57 -31.06 -0.41
C GLY A 183 -1.85 -30.90 0.93
N MET A 184 -1.43 -29.69 1.31
CA MET A 184 -0.75 -29.42 2.57
C MET A 184 -1.58 -28.44 3.42
N ASN A 185 -2.44 -28.98 4.28
CA ASN A 185 -3.14 -28.19 5.29
C ASN A 185 -2.18 -27.88 6.45
N VAL A 186 -1.51 -26.73 6.40
CA VAL A 186 -0.54 -26.30 7.42
C VAL A 186 -1.17 -25.95 8.76
N ILE A 187 -2.46 -25.60 8.80
CA ILE A 187 -3.18 -25.36 10.07
C ILE A 187 -3.25 -26.67 10.87
N LYS A 188 -3.59 -27.78 10.21
CA LYS A 188 -3.77 -29.08 10.87
C LYS A 188 -2.49 -29.90 10.97
N ASN A 189 -1.53 -29.69 10.07
CA ASN A 189 -0.35 -30.55 9.92
C ASN A 189 0.98 -29.88 10.28
N SER A 190 0.99 -28.63 10.73
CA SER A 190 2.20 -27.89 11.12
C SER A 190 1.98 -27.14 12.42
N LYS A 191 3.05 -26.68 13.08
CA LYS A 191 2.95 -25.83 14.27
C LYS A 191 3.08 -24.37 13.85
N LEU A 192 1.97 -23.64 13.80
CA LEU A 192 2.00 -22.21 13.51
C LEU A 192 2.43 -21.42 14.75
N VAL A 193 3.39 -20.51 14.57
CA VAL A 193 3.92 -19.62 15.62
C VAL A 193 3.65 -18.19 15.19
N THR A 194 2.75 -17.51 15.89
CA THR A 194 2.43 -16.11 15.56
C THR A 194 3.55 -15.19 16.00
N VAL A 195 4.08 -14.40 15.07
CA VAL A 195 5.06 -13.34 15.31
C VAL A 195 4.50 -11.99 14.84
N LYS A 196 5.02 -10.90 15.40
CA LYS A 196 4.60 -9.55 15.06
C LYS A 196 5.62 -8.90 14.13
N GLY A 197 5.18 -8.58 12.91
CA GLY A 197 6.02 -8.03 11.85
C GLY A 197 6.69 -9.09 10.97
N HIS A 198 6.74 -8.83 9.66
CA HIS A 198 7.32 -9.76 8.68
C HIS A 198 8.85 -9.86 8.79
N ASP A 199 9.49 -8.80 9.27
CA ASP A 199 10.89 -8.80 9.73
C ASP A 199 11.14 -9.88 10.79
N GLN A 200 10.28 -9.98 11.80
CA GLN A 200 10.40 -11.01 12.83
C GLN A 200 10.21 -12.43 12.27
N GLY A 201 9.34 -12.59 11.26
CA GLY A 201 9.19 -13.86 10.54
C GLY A 201 10.49 -14.28 9.84
N VAL A 202 11.19 -13.34 9.20
CA VAL A 202 12.50 -13.59 8.58
C VAL A 202 13.54 -13.94 9.64
N ILE A 203 13.64 -13.14 10.70
CA ILE A 203 14.61 -13.31 11.79
C ILE A 203 14.43 -14.69 12.45
N SER A 204 13.19 -15.09 12.71
CA SER A 204 12.86 -16.39 13.31
C SER A 204 13.38 -17.57 12.47
N VAL A 205 13.33 -17.47 11.13
CA VAL A 205 13.92 -18.48 10.25
C VAL A 205 15.43 -18.42 10.24
N VAL A 206 16.03 -17.23 10.20
CA VAL A 206 17.51 -17.08 10.23
C VAL A 206 18.08 -17.67 11.53
N ASN A 207 17.47 -17.37 12.67
CA ASN A 207 17.90 -17.86 13.97
C ASN A 207 17.60 -19.36 14.18
N GLY A 208 16.66 -19.92 13.43
CA GLY A 208 16.24 -21.32 13.58
C GLY A 208 15.18 -21.56 14.64
N ASP A 209 14.56 -20.49 15.16
CA ASP A 209 13.40 -20.57 16.07
C ASP A 209 12.18 -21.22 15.38
N THR A 210 12.06 -20.99 14.08
CA THR A 210 11.08 -21.63 13.19
C THR A 210 11.75 -22.18 11.93
N ASP A 211 11.20 -23.28 11.40
CA ASP A 211 11.73 -23.94 10.20
C ASP A 211 11.38 -23.19 8.90
N ALA A 212 10.25 -22.46 8.90
CA ALA A 212 9.76 -21.68 7.78
C ALA A 212 9.04 -20.40 8.26
N ALA A 213 8.82 -19.45 7.36
CA ALA A 213 7.97 -18.29 7.63
C ALA A 213 7.12 -17.90 6.42
N PHE A 214 5.93 -17.37 6.70
CA PHE A 214 5.03 -16.75 5.72
C PHE A 214 5.22 -15.24 5.72
N ILE A 215 5.75 -14.69 4.63
CA ILE A 215 6.10 -13.28 4.51
C ILE A 215 5.73 -12.72 3.15
N PHE A 216 5.59 -11.40 3.03
CA PHE A 216 5.48 -10.75 1.73
C PHE A 216 6.82 -10.78 0.98
N ASP A 217 6.80 -10.66 -0.35
CA ASP A 217 7.94 -11.04 -1.20
C ASP A 217 9.18 -10.14 -1.13
N ASP A 218 9.07 -8.92 -0.60
CA ASP A 218 10.21 -8.04 -0.31
C ASP A 218 10.64 -8.01 1.18
N ALA A 219 10.01 -8.79 2.07
CA ALA A 219 10.22 -8.68 3.52
C ALA A 219 11.66 -8.98 3.97
N ARG A 220 12.41 -9.83 3.25
CA ARG A 220 13.83 -10.09 3.57
C ARG A 220 14.71 -8.84 3.44
N ASN A 221 14.31 -7.85 2.63
CA ASN A 221 15.04 -6.59 2.53
C ASN A 221 14.94 -5.75 3.81
N LEU A 222 13.89 -5.95 4.62
CA LEU A 222 13.71 -5.20 5.87
C LEU A 222 14.83 -5.46 6.87
N VAL A 223 15.35 -6.69 6.90
CA VAL A 223 16.36 -7.13 7.86
C VAL A 223 17.76 -7.15 7.26
N LYS A 224 17.90 -6.91 5.94
CA LYS A 224 19.19 -7.03 5.22
C LYS A 224 20.30 -6.16 5.82
N LYS A 225 19.95 -5.01 6.40
CA LYS A 225 20.93 -4.13 7.05
C LYS A 225 21.59 -4.83 8.25
N ASP A 226 20.79 -5.51 9.07
CA ASP A 226 21.24 -6.12 10.32
C ASP A 226 21.65 -7.60 10.10
N ASN A 227 21.15 -8.22 9.03
CA ASN A 227 21.48 -9.57 8.57
C ASN A 227 21.91 -9.54 7.09
N PRO A 228 23.15 -9.13 6.77
CA PRO A 228 23.63 -8.97 5.40
C PRO A 228 23.55 -10.26 4.56
N ASP A 229 23.71 -11.42 5.21
CA ASP A 229 23.66 -12.74 4.59
C ASP A 229 22.24 -13.32 4.45
N VAL A 230 21.18 -12.59 4.80
CA VAL A 230 19.79 -13.12 4.80
C VAL A 230 19.39 -13.80 3.49
N PHE A 231 19.84 -13.30 2.34
CA PHE A 231 19.53 -13.89 1.02
C PHE A 231 20.41 -15.09 0.65
N LYS A 232 21.58 -15.22 1.29
CA LYS A 232 22.45 -16.39 1.21
C LYS A 232 21.96 -17.50 2.14
N ASP A 233 21.53 -17.13 3.34
CA ASP A 233 21.12 -18.05 4.41
C ASP A 233 19.70 -18.55 4.26
N THR A 234 18.89 -17.89 3.41
CA THR A 234 17.50 -18.27 3.17
C THR A 234 17.19 -18.47 1.69
N ARG A 235 16.17 -19.28 1.41
CA ARG A 235 15.61 -19.44 0.07
C ARG A 235 14.09 -19.45 0.10
N VAL A 236 13.50 -19.12 -1.03
CA VAL A 236 12.06 -19.23 -1.24
C VAL A 236 11.72 -20.69 -1.57
N LEU A 237 10.84 -21.28 -0.77
CA LEU A 237 10.24 -22.59 -1.06
C LEU A 237 9.10 -22.44 -2.07
N LYS A 238 8.25 -21.41 -1.89
CA LYS A 238 7.07 -21.21 -2.71
C LYS A 238 6.62 -19.75 -2.68
N TYR A 239 6.16 -19.26 -3.83
CA TYR A 239 5.35 -18.04 -3.95
C TYR A 239 3.86 -18.39 -4.05
N THR A 240 3.00 -17.54 -3.49
CA THR A 240 1.53 -17.65 -3.63
C THR A 240 1.03 -17.03 -4.93
N ALA A 241 -0.27 -17.12 -5.15
CA ALA A 241 -1.00 -16.24 -6.06
C ALA A 241 -0.77 -14.76 -5.72
N LYS A 242 -1.03 -13.91 -6.72
CA LYS A 242 -0.94 -12.44 -6.59
C LYS A 242 -1.99 -11.93 -5.61
N ILE A 243 -1.55 -11.05 -4.71
CA ILE A 243 -2.36 -10.35 -3.72
C ILE A 243 -2.50 -8.91 -4.23
N PRO A 244 -3.72 -8.35 -4.34
CA PRO A 244 -3.88 -6.92 -4.63
C PRO A 244 -3.08 -6.09 -3.63
N ASN A 245 -2.51 -4.97 -4.06
CA ASN A 245 -1.73 -4.12 -3.15
C ASN A 245 -2.55 -3.51 -2.02
N ASP A 246 -1.84 -3.08 -0.98
CA ASP A 246 -2.38 -2.41 0.20
C ASP A 246 -3.20 -1.16 -0.15
N THR A 247 -4.08 -0.77 0.77
CA THR A 247 -5.05 0.28 0.58
C THR A 247 -4.77 1.50 1.44
N ILE A 248 -5.23 2.65 0.94
CA ILE A 248 -5.57 3.79 1.78
C ILE A 248 -7.10 3.83 1.83
N THR A 249 -7.63 3.66 3.03
CA THR A 249 -9.07 3.49 3.28
C THR A 249 -9.57 4.59 4.19
N LEU A 250 -10.74 5.14 3.88
CA LEU A 250 -11.45 6.09 4.73
C LEU A 250 -12.58 5.40 5.48
N ARG A 251 -12.81 5.77 6.74
CA ARG A 251 -13.98 5.29 7.48
C ARG A 251 -15.30 5.76 6.83
N LYS A 252 -16.40 5.13 7.23
CA LYS A 252 -17.74 5.60 6.87
C LYS A 252 -18.03 6.98 7.49
N GLY A 253 -18.84 7.77 6.80
CA GLY A 253 -19.29 9.09 7.27
C GLY A 253 -18.45 10.27 6.76
N ILE A 254 -17.26 10.04 6.19
CA ILE A 254 -16.53 11.10 5.48
C ILE A 254 -17.27 11.46 4.20
N SER A 255 -17.55 12.75 3.99
CA SER A 255 -18.33 13.23 2.85
C SER A 255 -17.62 12.91 1.53
N LYS A 256 -18.39 12.80 0.43
CA LYS A 256 -17.79 12.56 -0.90
C LYS A 256 -16.81 13.67 -1.30
N ALA A 257 -17.09 14.92 -0.88
CA ALA A 257 -16.22 16.05 -1.16
C ALA A 257 -14.90 15.93 -0.39
N ASP A 258 -14.96 15.63 0.91
CA ASP A 258 -13.77 15.46 1.75
C ASP A 258 -12.93 14.27 1.32
N ALA A 259 -13.57 13.14 1.02
CA ALA A 259 -12.88 11.96 0.50
C ALA A 259 -12.09 12.28 -0.78
N LYS A 260 -12.67 13.09 -1.68
CA LYS A 260 -11.99 13.53 -2.91
C LYS A 260 -10.82 14.48 -2.60
N THR A 261 -11.00 15.40 -1.66
CA THR A 261 -9.92 16.31 -1.23
C THR A 261 -8.76 15.54 -0.58
N ILE A 262 -9.06 14.60 0.32
CA ILE A 262 -8.05 13.73 0.98
C ILE A 262 -7.33 12.85 -0.04
N GLN A 263 -8.07 12.22 -0.97
CA GLN A 263 -7.50 11.42 -2.05
C GLN A 263 -6.53 12.25 -2.90
N ASN A 264 -6.93 13.46 -3.31
CA ASN A 264 -6.09 14.36 -4.09
C ASN A 264 -4.85 14.83 -3.32
N ALA A 265 -4.98 15.11 -2.02
CA ALA A 265 -3.86 15.47 -1.17
C ALA A 265 -2.85 14.32 -1.08
N MET A 266 -3.29 13.08 -0.85
CA MET A 266 -2.40 11.91 -0.83
C MET A 266 -1.69 11.69 -2.17
N ILE A 267 -2.41 11.84 -3.31
CA ILE A 267 -1.79 11.75 -4.65
C ILE A 267 -0.74 12.85 -4.86
N LYS A 268 -1.00 14.08 -4.38
CA LYS A 268 0.00 15.17 -4.47
C LYS A 268 1.21 14.86 -3.61
N VAL A 269 1.00 14.43 -2.36
CA VAL A 269 2.09 14.05 -1.45
C VAL A 269 2.93 12.93 -2.06
N SER A 270 2.31 11.86 -2.57
CA SER A 270 3.01 10.71 -3.14
C SER A 270 3.85 11.03 -4.37
N LYS A 271 3.64 12.19 -5.01
CA LYS A 271 4.44 12.66 -6.16
C LYS A 271 5.64 13.51 -5.74
N THR A 272 5.65 14.04 -4.52
CA THR A 272 6.80 14.79 -3.99
C THR A 272 7.94 13.84 -3.59
N GLU A 273 9.19 14.28 -3.70
CA GLU A 273 10.35 13.49 -3.28
C GLU A 273 10.26 13.05 -1.81
N LYS A 274 9.84 13.96 -0.91
CA LYS A 274 9.65 13.63 0.50
C LYS A 274 8.53 12.59 0.71
N GLY A 275 7.40 12.73 0.01
CA GLY A 275 6.30 11.79 0.12
C GLY A 275 6.64 10.41 -0.44
N LYS A 276 7.31 10.34 -1.60
CA LYS A 276 7.84 9.08 -2.15
C LYS A 276 8.77 8.40 -1.16
N LYS A 277 9.71 9.16 -0.57
CA LYS A 277 10.63 8.62 0.43
C LYS A 277 9.89 8.03 1.63
N VAL A 278 8.93 8.75 2.19
CA VAL A 278 8.15 8.26 3.34
C VAL A 278 7.38 6.99 3.01
N LEU A 279 6.66 6.96 1.88
CA LEU A 279 5.90 5.79 1.45
C LEU A 279 6.80 4.57 1.19
N ASN A 280 7.99 4.81 0.62
CA ASN A 280 8.99 3.77 0.39
C ASN A 280 9.62 3.27 1.68
N ASP A 281 10.05 4.17 2.58
CA ASP A 281 10.69 3.78 3.84
C ASP A 281 9.75 2.94 4.71
N VAL A 282 8.46 3.30 4.74
CA VAL A 282 7.44 2.65 5.56
C VAL A 282 7.07 1.28 5.00
N TYR A 283 6.65 1.19 3.73
CA TYR A 283 6.07 -0.04 3.15
C TYR A 283 6.61 -0.39 1.75
N SER A 284 7.76 0.15 1.34
CA SER A 284 8.31 -0.02 -0.01
C SER A 284 7.36 0.44 -1.13
N TRP A 285 6.41 1.32 -0.84
CA TRP A 285 5.49 1.84 -1.85
C TRP A 285 6.22 2.83 -2.76
N ALA A 286 6.15 2.59 -4.07
CA ALA A 286 6.71 3.46 -5.10
C ALA A 286 5.70 4.53 -5.58
N GLY A 287 4.42 4.33 -5.28
CA GLY A 287 3.35 5.25 -5.65
C GLY A 287 2.00 4.81 -5.13
N VAL A 288 0.96 5.51 -5.57
CA VAL A 288 -0.44 5.19 -5.28
C VAL A 288 -1.28 5.44 -6.53
N THR A 289 -2.33 4.64 -6.70
CA THR A 289 -3.32 4.77 -7.76
C THR A 289 -4.72 4.75 -7.19
N LYS A 290 -5.69 5.25 -7.96
CA LYS A 290 -7.11 5.15 -7.60
C LYS A 290 -7.52 3.69 -7.53
N SER A 291 -8.35 3.36 -6.55
CA SER A 291 -8.81 2.00 -6.33
C SER A 291 -10.33 1.94 -6.27
N LYS A 292 -10.87 0.72 -6.40
CA LYS A 292 -12.28 0.39 -6.31
C LYS A 292 -12.45 -0.90 -5.51
N ASP A 293 -13.59 -1.05 -4.88
CA ASP A 293 -13.86 -2.18 -3.99
C ASP A 293 -13.77 -3.56 -4.68
N SER A 294 -14.17 -3.64 -5.94
CA SER A 294 -14.13 -4.89 -6.71
C SER A 294 -12.71 -5.39 -7.03
N ASN A 295 -11.67 -4.57 -6.83
CA ASN A 295 -10.28 -5.04 -6.93
C ASN A 295 -9.97 -6.12 -5.86
N PHE A 296 -10.77 -6.19 -4.80
CA PHE A 296 -10.52 -7.04 -3.63
C PHE A 296 -11.42 -8.29 -3.60
N ASP A 297 -12.13 -8.61 -4.68
CA ASP A 297 -12.99 -9.80 -4.74
C ASP A 297 -12.18 -11.11 -4.63
N THR A 298 -10.92 -11.11 -5.09
CA THR A 298 -10.03 -12.25 -4.85
C THR A 298 -9.75 -12.43 -3.35
N VAL A 299 -9.63 -11.36 -2.58
CA VAL A 299 -9.36 -11.43 -1.14
C VAL A 299 -10.56 -12.02 -0.42
N ARG A 300 -11.78 -11.59 -0.75
CA ARG A 300 -13.04 -12.20 -0.26
C ARG A 300 -13.12 -13.70 -0.53
N LYS A 301 -12.70 -14.13 -1.73
CA LYS A 301 -12.65 -15.56 -2.07
C LYS A 301 -11.63 -16.32 -1.22
N TYR A 302 -10.50 -15.71 -0.89
CA TYR A 302 -9.48 -16.32 -0.03
C TYR A 302 -9.90 -16.35 1.45
N GLN A 303 -10.59 -15.30 1.93
CA GLN A 303 -11.21 -15.28 3.27
C GLN A 303 -12.15 -16.48 3.47
N ASN A 304 -13.09 -16.68 2.55
CA ASN A 304 -14.03 -17.81 2.68
C ASN A 304 -13.28 -19.15 2.67
N LYS A 305 -12.30 -19.32 1.78
CA LYS A 305 -11.51 -20.55 1.69
C LYS A 305 -10.69 -20.83 2.94
N VAL A 306 -10.14 -19.80 3.60
CA VAL A 306 -9.35 -20.03 4.81
C VAL A 306 -10.23 -20.46 5.98
N GLU A 307 -11.48 -19.98 6.05
CA GLU A 307 -12.46 -20.49 7.04
C GLU A 307 -12.83 -21.95 6.77
N ASP A 308 -13.03 -22.35 5.51
CA ASP A 308 -13.32 -23.75 5.16
C ASP A 308 -12.17 -24.73 5.47
N ILE A 309 -10.94 -24.24 5.58
CA ILE A 309 -9.72 -25.04 5.82
C ILE A 309 -9.49 -25.32 7.31
N LYS A 310 -9.93 -24.41 8.19
CA LYS A 310 -9.80 -24.53 9.64
C LYS A 310 -10.46 -25.82 10.14
#